data_AF-A0A2W4K167-F1
#
_entry.id   AF-A0A2W4K167-F1
#
_cell.length_a   1.000
_cell.length_b   1.000
_cell.length_c   1.000
_cell.angle_alpha   90.00
_cell.angle_beta   90.00
_cell.angle_gamma   90.00
#
_symmetry.space_group_name_H-M   'P 1'
#
loop_
_entity.id
_entity.type
_entity.pdbx_description
1 polymer ?
#
loop_
_entity_poly.entity_id
_entity_poly.type
_entity_poly.pdbx_seq_one_letter_code
_entity_poly.pdbx_strand_id
1 'polypeptide(L)'
;MYKIIRGDRMFRKIDPKKLYIMGDPHFFDESIIRCADRPFITVGEMNHTIIENCNNTIKGKDAILLINGDLTMTNDKDLLSVLNRIKAKKWLIKGNHDDKSDDYYKNLGFEFVSNFPIVINDFFIVSHEPLFLNNKTPFINIFAHVHSNPMYKKVSTNSYCTSLEMNHYEPVSLQYIIEEIKKKGAF
;
A
#
# COMPACT_ATOMS: atom_id res chain seq x y z
N MET A 1 -8.29 13.00 16.57
CA MET A 1 -7.54 14.10 15.89
C MET A 1 -6.51 13.42 15.00
N TYR A 2 -6.70 13.41 13.67
CA TYR A 2 -5.75 12.78 12.76
C TYR A 2 -4.47 13.60 12.74
N LYS A 3 -3.35 12.99 13.13
CA LYS A 3 -2.01 13.57 12.90
C LYS A 3 -1.61 13.17 11.49
N ILE A 4 -1.19 14.13 10.67
CA ILE A 4 -0.67 13.89 9.32
C ILE A 4 0.79 14.34 9.30
N ILE A 5 1.69 13.48 8.84
CA ILE A 5 3.10 13.83 8.73
C ILE A 5 3.28 14.70 7.47
N ARG A 6 3.56 15.99 7.67
CA ARG A 6 3.93 16.94 6.62
C ARG A 6 5.31 17.52 6.91
N GLY A 7 6.12 17.74 5.88
CA GLY A 7 7.26 18.66 5.95
C GLY A 7 8.66 18.05 5.90
N ASP A 8 8.81 16.72 5.83
CA ASP A 8 10.11 16.14 5.54
C ASP A 8 10.43 16.27 4.04
N ARG A 9 11.66 16.65 3.68
CA ARG A 9 12.12 16.73 2.27
C ARG A 9 11.94 15.39 1.57
N MET A 10 12.01 14.30 2.32
CA MET A 10 11.83 12.92 1.86
C MET A 10 10.53 12.71 1.06
N PHE A 11 9.43 13.36 1.44
CA PHE A 11 8.11 13.12 0.84
C PHE A 11 7.71 14.12 -0.24
N ARG A 12 8.41 15.26 -0.37
CA ARG A 12 8.01 16.33 -1.28
C ARG A 12 8.38 16.08 -2.75
N LYS A 13 9.37 15.23 -3.04
CA LYS A 13 9.89 15.02 -4.40
C LYS A 13 10.15 13.54 -4.67
N ILE A 14 9.13 12.71 -4.48
CA ILE A 14 9.17 11.31 -4.86
C ILE A 14 8.94 11.20 -6.37
N ASP A 15 9.86 10.54 -7.08
CA ASP A 15 9.67 10.21 -8.50
C ASP A 15 8.48 9.24 -8.63
N PRO A 16 7.38 9.63 -9.32
CA PRO A 16 6.20 8.78 -9.44
C PRO A 16 6.44 7.43 -10.12
N LYS A 17 7.52 7.30 -10.90
CA LYS A 17 7.91 6.05 -11.56
C LYS A 17 8.67 5.09 -10.64
N LYS A 18 9.14 5.57 -9.47
CA LYS A 18 9.92 4.77 -8.52
C LYS A 18 9.17 4.40 -7.25
N LEU A 19 8.01 5.01 -7.00
CA LEU A 19 7.14 4.63 -5.89
C LEU A 19 6.06 3.68 -6.38
N TYR A 20 6.03 2.50 -5.78
CA TYR A 20 5.01 1.48 -5.96
C TYR A 20 4.24 1.32 -4.66
N ILE A 21 2.93 1.11 -4.76
CA ILE A 21 2.04 1.06 -3.61
C ILE A 21 1.17 -0.19 -3.72
N MET A 22 1.05 -0.93 -2.62
CA MET A 22 0.05 -1.99 -2.44
C MET A 22 -0.51 -1.92 -1.03
N GLY A 23 -1.79 -2.23 -0.86
CA GLY A 23 -2.45 -2.32 0.44
C GLY A 23 -2.89 -3.74 0.74
N ASP A 24 -2.99 -4.05 2.03
CA ASP A 24 -3.62 -5.28 2.53
C ASP A 24 -2.97 -6.58 2.02
N PRO A 25 -1.63 -6.75 2.07
CA PRO A 25 -1.03 -8.02 1.67
C PRO A 25 -1.51 -9.20 2.53
N HIS A 26 -1.78 -8.99 3.83
CA HIS A 26 -2.21 -10.05 4.75
C HIS A 26 -1.36 -11.32 4.62
N PHE A 27 -0.03 -11.16 4.55
CA PHE A 27 0.85 -12.32 4.38
C PHE A 27 0.59 -13.33 5.49
N PHE A 28 0.48 -14.61 5.12
CA PHE A 28 0.21 -15.73 6.02
C PHE A 28 -1.14 -15.69 6.76
N ASP A 29 -2.08 -14.86 6.32
CA ASP A 29 -3.47 -14.91 6.79
C ASP A 29 -4.27 -15.90 5.91
N GLU A 30 -4.63 -17.07 6.43
CA GLU A 30 -5.50 -18.00 5.70
C GLU A 30 -6.96 -17.53 5.66
N SER A 31 -7.39 -16.73 6.64
CA SER A 31 -8.78 -16.30 6.74
C SER A 31 -9.14 -15.30 5.64
N ILE A 32 -8.18 -14.44 5.26
CA ILE A 32 -8.40 -13.41 4.25
C ILE A 32 -8.76 -13.97 2.88
N ILE A 33 -8.30 -15.19 2.56
CA ILE A 33 -8.64 -15.86 1.29
C ILE A 33 -10.16 -16.00 1.17
N ARG A 34 -10.83 -16.42 2.24
CA ARG A 34 -12.29 -16.55 2.26
C ARG A 34 -12.98 -15.22 2.50
N CYS A 35 -12.46 -14.38 3.41
CA CYS A 35 -13.14 -13.14 3.80
C CYS A 35 -13.14 -12.07 2.70
N ALA A 36 -12.12 -12.03 1.85
CA ALA A 36 -11.99 -11.08 0.75
C ALA A 36 -12.17 -11.75 -0.64
N ASP A 37 -12.63 -13.01 -0.69
CA ASP A 37 -12.80 -13.80 -1.92
C ASP A 37 -11.54 -13.83 -2.79
N ARG A 38 -10.36 -14.03 -2.18
CA ARG A 38 -9.11 -14.10 -2.94
C ARG A 38 -9.05 -15.41 -3.74
N PRO A 39 -8.59 -15.40 -5.00
CA PRO A 39 -8.61 -16.56 -5.89
C PRO A 39 -7.40 -17.48 -5.65
N PHE A 40 -7.08 -17.78 -4.39
CA PHE A 40 -5.98 -18.65 -4.01
C PHE A 40 -6.50 -19.86 -3.25
N ILE A 41 -5.94 -21.03 -3.53
CA ILE A 41 -6.31 -22.26 -2.82
C ILE A 41 -5.63 -22.28 -1.45
N THR A 42 -4.41 -21.78 -1.36
CA THR A 42 -3.60 -21.79 -0.14
C THR A 42 -2.95 -20.45 0.14
N VAL A 43 -2.64 -20.19 1.42
CA VAL A 43 -1.89 -19.00 1.82
C VAL A 43 -0.46 -19.01 1.27
N GLY A 44 0.13 -20.18 1.06
CA GLY A 44 1.44 -20.33 0.44
C GLY A 44 1.43 -19.87 -1.02
N GLU A 45 0.41 -20.25 -1.79
CA GLU A 45 0.19 -19.79 -3.16
C GLU A 45 -0.01 -18.27 -3.19
N MET A 46 -0.90 -17.73 -2.35
CA MET A 46 -1.14 -16.28 -2.25
C MET A 46 0.16 -15.51 -1.96
N ASN A 47 0.89 -15.91 -0.91
CA ASN A 47 2.15 -15.27 -0.54
C ASN A 47 3.16 -15.32 -1.71
N HIS A 48 3.27 -16.46 -2.38
CA HIS A 48 4.15 -16.63 -3.53
C HIS A 48 3.79 -15.70 -4.69
N THR A 49 2.52 -15.68 -5.10
CA THR A 49 2.04 -14.84 -6.19
C THR A 49 2.27 -13.35 -5.91
N ILE A 50 1.98 -12.87 -4.70
CA ILE A 50 2.21 -11.46 -4.33
C ILE A 50 3.70 -11.10 -4.42
N ILE A 51 4.60 -11.99 -3.97
CA ILE A 51 6.05 -11.78 -4.07
C ILE A 51 6.52 -11.72 -5.52
N GLU A 52 6.04 -12.65 -6.37
CA GLU A 52 6.38 -12.66 -7.79
C GLU A 52 5.89 -11.40 -8.49
N ASN A 53 4.65 -11.00 -8.24
CA ASN A 53 4.07 -9.78 -8.76
C ASN A 53 4.87 -8.54 -8.34
N CYS A 54 5.29 -8.47 -7.07
CA CYS A 54 6.17 -7.39 -6.62
C CYS A 54 7.47 -7.33 -7.43
N ASN A 55 8.16 -8.47 -7.59
CA ASN A 55 9.44 -8.51 -8.31
C ASN A 55 9.28 -8.31 -9.84
N ASN A 56 8.13 -8.68 -10.40
CA ASN A 56 7.81 -8.50 -11.81
C ASN A 56 7.44 -7.05 -12.14
N THR A 57 6.76 -6.34 -11.22
CA THR A 57 6.26 -4.98 -11.46
C THR A 57 7.25 -3.90 -11.04
N ILE A 58 7.97 -4.09 -9.93
CA ILE A 58 8.89 -3.08 -9.41
C ILE A 58 10.18 -3.08 -10.22
N LYS A 59 10.51 -1.94 -10.85
CA LYS A 59 11.70 -1.79 -11.70
C LYS A 59 12.62 -0.70 -11.16
N GLY A 60 13.93 -0.98 -11.21
CA GLY A 60 14.99 -0.02 -10.90
C GLY A 60 15.60 -0.20 -9.50
N LYS A 61 16.88 0.13 -9.40
CA LYS A 61 17.71 -0.10 -8.20
C LYS A 61 17.26 0.66 -6.95
N ASP A 62 16.55 1.77 -7.13
CA ASP A 62 16.10 2.67 -6.05
C ASP A 62 14.57 2.71 -5.90
N ALA A 63 13.87 1.70 -6.42
CA ALA A 63 12.42 1.64 -6.29
C ALA A 63 12.00 1.38 -4.83
N ILE A 64 10.91 2.04 -4.45
CA ILE A 64 10.29 1.95 -3.13
C ILE A 64 8.95 1.22 -3.30
N LEU A 65 8.74 0.20 -2.46
CA LEU A 65 7.44 -0.40 -2.22
C LEU A 65 6.88 0.17 -0.91
N LEU A 66 5.81 0.93 -1.01
CA LEU A 66 5.00 1.34 0.14
C LEU A 66 3.88 0.33 0.34
N ILE A 67 3.88 -0.31 1.52
CA ILE A 67 2.80 -1.18 1.98
C ILE A 67 1.83 -0.31 2.77
N ASN A 68 0.57 -0.28 2.32
CA ASN A 68 -0.49 0.55 2.86
C ASN A 68 -1.39 -0.27 3.79
N GLY A 69 -0.77 -0.72 4.88
CA GLY A 69 -1.39 -1.39 6.02
C GLY A 69 -1.64 -2.88 5.83
N ASP A 70 -1.99 -3.51 6.96
CA ASP A 70 -2.34 -4.91 7.15
C ASP A 70 -1.31 -5.87 6.55
N LEU A 71 -0.09 -5.76 7.06
CA LEU A 71 1.08 -6.44 6.51
C LEU A 71 0.96 -7.97 6.60
N THR A 72 0.64 -8.50 7.78
CA THR A 72 0.70 -9.94 8.06
C THR A 72 -0.06 -10.33 9.33
N MET A 73 -0.34 -11.64 9.46
CA MET A 73 -0.88 -12.26 10.67
C MET A 73 0.09 -13.30 11.29
N THR A 74 1.38 -13.30 10.92
CA THR A 74 2.36 -14.33 11.32
C THR A 74 3.45 -13.85 12.28
N ASN A 75 4.36 -14.77 12.62
CA ASN A 75 5.58 -14.51 13.39
C ASN A 75 6.70 -13.87 12.55
N ASP A 76 7.71 -13.33 13.23
CA ASP A 76 8.83 -12.61 12.62
C ASP A 76 9.61 -13.46 11.59
N LYS A 77 9.81 -14.75 11.86
CA LYS A 77 10.61 -15.62 10.98
C LYS A 77 9.93 -15.78 9.62
N ASP A 78 8.63 -16.05 9.63
CA ASP A 78 7.85 -16.24 8.41
C ASP A 78 7.69 -14.92 7.66
N LEU A 79 7.44 -13.82 8.38
CA LEU A 79 7.39 -12.48 7.78
C LEU A 79 8.72 -12.11 7.11
N LEU A 80 9.86 -12.32 7.78
CA LEU A 80 11.18 -12.09 7.20
C LEU A 80 11.42 -12.92 5.94
N SER A 81 10.91 -14.16 5.89
CA SER A 81 11.02 -15.02 4.70
C SER A 81 10.36 -14.42 3.47
N VAL A 82 9.28 -13.65 3.65
CA VAL A 82 8.58 -12.93 2.58
C VAL A 82 9.29 -11.62 2.25
N LEU A 83 9.57 -10.80 3.27
CA LEU A 83 10.17 -9.47 3.07
C LEU A 83 11.54 -9.55 2.38
N ASN A 84 12.35 -10.56 2.70
CA ASN A 84 13.66 -10.75 2.07
C ASN A 84 13.58 -11.14 0.58
N ARG A 85 12.47 -11.72 0.14
CA ARG A 85 12.26 -12.10 -1.27
C ARG A 85 11.77 -10.94 -2.14
N ILE A 86 11.20 -9.89 -1.55
CA ILE A 86 10.77 -8.69 -2.27
C ILE A 86 11.97 -7.74 -2.43
N LYS A 87 12.41 -7.55 -3.69
CA LYS A 87 13.64 -6.81 -4.04
C LYS A 87 13.39 -5.31 -4.22
N ALA A 88 12.95 -4.64 -3.16
CA ALA A 88 12.72 -3.20 -3.11
C ALA A 88 13.02 -2.63 -1.72
N LYS A 89 13.25 -1.32 -1.66
CA LYS A 89 13.18 -0.55 -0.41
C LYS A 89 11.73 -0.57 0.07
N LYS A 90 11.51 -0.70 1.38
CA LYS A 90 10.17 -0.95 1.92
C LYS A 90 9.77 0.16 2.88
N TRP A 91 8.60 0.74 2.63
CA TRP A 91 7.93 1.66 3.54
C TRP A 91 6.62 1.04 4.02
N LEU A 92 6.19 1.38 5.23
CA LEU A 92 4.94 0.92 5.81
C LEU A 92 4.13 2.11 6.32
N ILE A 93 2.90 2.25 5.82
CA ILE A 93 1.85 2.99 6.52
C ILE A 93 1.03 1.94 7.24
N LYS A 94 0.98 1.98 8.56
CA LYS A 94 0.39 0.93 9.37
C LYS A 94 -1.14 0.90 9.19
N GLY A 95 -1.68 -0.30 9.04
CA GLY A 95 -3.11 -0.58 9.08
C GLY A 95 -3.58 -0.93 10.48
N ASN A 96 -4.86 -1.30 10.60
CA ASN A 96 -5.44 -1.63 11.91
C ASN A 96 -4.97 -2.99 12.44
N HIS A 97 -4.41 -3.86 11.60
CA HIS A 97 -3.77 -5.11 12.03
C HIS A 97 -2.29 -4.95 12.38
N ASP A 98 -1.68 -3.80 12.09
CA ASP A 98 -0.27 -3.53 12.37
C ASP A 98 -0.10 -2.94 13.78
N ASP A 99 -0.08 -3.77 14.82
CA ASP A 99 -0.10 -3.32 16.21
C ASP A 99 1.28 -3.03 16.83
N LYS A 100 2.38 -3.44 16.18
CA LYS A 100 3.75 -3.34 16.74
C LYS A 100 4.34 -1.94 16.64
N SER A 101 5.41 -1.67 17.38
CA SER A 101 6.08 -0.36 17.36
C SER A 101 6.72 -0.07 16.00
N ASP A 102 6.95 1.22 15.69
CA ASP A 102 7.63 1.61 14.45
C ASP A 102 9.03 0.99 14.36
N ASP A 103 9.74 0.88 15.49
CA ASP A 103 11.07 0.28 15.55
C ASP A 103 11.07 -1.23 15.33
N TYR A 104 10.00 -1.93 15.71
CA TYR A 104 9.83 -3.35 15.36
C TYR A 104 9.84 -3.54 13.84
N TYR A 105 9.03 -2.77 13.12
CA TYR A 105 8.97 -2.87 11.66
C TYR A 105 10.27 -2.38 10.99
N LYS A 106 10.92 -1.34 11.53
CA LYS A 106 12.24 -0.94 11.03
C LYS A 106 13.29 -2.03 11.17
N ASN A 107 13.29 -2.77 12.30
CA ASN A 107 14.20 -3.90 12.52
C ASN A 107 13.93 -5.07 11.55
N LEU A 108 12.73 -5.15 10.96
CA LEU A 108 12.39 -6.10 9.89
C LEU A 108 12.81 -5.62 8.49
N GLY A 109 13.46 -4.46 8.38
CA GLY A 109 14.01 -3.92 7.13
C GLY A 109 13.15 -2.86 6.44
N PHE A 110 12.15 -2.30 7.12
CA PHE A 110 11.44 -1.12 6.61
C PHE A 110 12.27 0.16 6.83
N GLU A 111 12.54 0.91 5.77
CA GLU A 111 13.28 2.19 5.86
C GLU A 111 12.41 3.32 6.45
N PHE A 112 11.09 3.19 6.33
CA PHE A 112 10.12 4.13 6.88
C PHE A 112 8.87 3.41 7.37
N VAL A 113 8.38 3.84 8.52
CA VAL A 113 7.18 3.30 9.16
C VAL A 113 6.40 4.46 9.75
N SER A 114 5.08 4.48 9.57
CA SER A 114 4.22 5.50 10.14
C SER A 114 2.88 4.92 10.60
N ASN A 115 2.48 5.28 11.82
CA ASN A 115 1.11 5.08 12.35
C ASN A 115 0.07 6.04 11.73
N PHE A 116 0.54 7.02 10.96
CA PHE A 116 -0.27 8.14 10.52
C PHE A 116 -0.23 8.29 9.01
N PRO A 117 -1.31 8.83 8.39
CA PRO A 117 -1.27 9.21 6.99
C PRO A 117 -0.10 10.15 6.66
N ILE A 118 0.48 9.96 5.49
CA ILE A 118 1.55 10.82 4.96
C ILE A 118 1.06 11.59 3.76
N VAL A 119 1.64 12.76 3.52
CA VAL A 119 1.44 13.51 2.27
C VAL A 119 2.69 13.41 1.42
N ILE A 120 2.57 12.82 0.23
CA ILE A 120 3.63 12.73 -0.76
C ILE A 120 3.35 13.66 -1.95
N ASN A 121 4.41 14.22 -2.52
CA ASN A 121 4.37 15.17 -3.64
C ASN A 121 3.32 16.28 -3.44
N ASP A 122 3.23 16.78 -2.21
CA ASP A 122 2.35 17.85 -1.73
C ASP A 122 0.83 17.60 -1.81
N PHE A 123 0.35 16.63 -2.61
CA PHE A 123 -1.08 16.44 -2.91
C PHE A 123 -1.63 15.04 -2.62
N PHE A 124 -0.80 14.00 -2.56
CA PHE A 124 -1.29 12.64 -2.36
C PHE A 124 -1.23 12.25 -0.89
N ILE A 125 -2.39 12.04 -0.29
CA ILE A 125 -2.53 11.54 1.07
C ILE A 125 -2.57 10.02 1.00
N VAL A 126 -1.54 9.36 1.50
CA VAL A 126 -1.51 7.90 1.64
C VAL A 126 -1.96 7.55 3.06
N SER A 127 -3.04 6.81 3.18
CA SER A 127 -3.60 6.31 4.44
C SER A 127 -4.06 4.87 4.25
N HIS A 128 -4.02 4.03 5.29
CA HIS A 128 -4.57 2.68 5.17
C HIS A 128 -6.10 2.74 5.00
N GLU A 129 -6.80 3.36 5.94
CA GLU A 129 -8.25 3.56 5.83
C GLU A 129 -8.61 4.67 4.82
N PRO A 130 -9.78 4.58 4.14
CA PRO A 130 -10.30 5.66 3.31
C PRO A 130 -10.54 6.94 4.12
N LEU A 131 -10.07 8.07 3.61
CA LEU A 131 -10.36 9.39 4.15
C LEU A 131 -11.46 10.06 3.31
N PHE A 132 -12.47 10.58 4.00
CA PHE A 132 -13.50 11.37 3.34
C PHE A 132 -12.95 12.75 2.95
N LEU A 133 -12.66 12.93 1.67
CA LEU A 133 -12.21 14.20 1.11
C LEU A 133 -13.37 14.93 0.41
N ASN A 134 -13.47 16.22 0.65
CA ASN A 134 -14.34 17.10 -0.12
C ASN A 134 -13.82 17.18 -1.57
N ASN A 135 -14.72 17.14 -2.56
CA ASN A 135 -14.39 17.24 -3.98
C ASN A 135 -13.77 18.58 -4.41
N LYS A 136 -13.76 19.59 -3.52
CA LYS A 136 -13.09 20.88 -3.73
C LYS A 136 -11.66 20.94 -3.19
N THR A 137 -11.15 19.88 -2.57
CA THR A 137 -9.75 19.86 -2.10
C THR A 137 -8.80 19.46 -3.22
N PRO A 138 -7.56 19.97 -3.23
CA PRO A 138 -6.55 19.53 -4.19
C PRO A 138 -5.92 18.18 -3.81
N PHE A 139 -6.36 17.56 -2.71
CA PHE A 139 -5.78 16.32 -2.22
C PHE A 139 -6.42 15.10 -2.88
N ILE A 140 -5.59 14.10 -3.12
CA ILE A 140 -6.02 12.77 -3.55
C ILE A 140 -5.73 11.80 -2.43
N ASN A 141 -6.72 11.01 -2.04
CA ASN A 141 -6.51 9.94 -1.07
C ASN A 141 -6.17 8.61 -1.77
N ILE A 142 -4.97 8.11 -1.53
CA ILE A 142 -4.55 6.76 -1.89
C ILE A 142 -4.78 5.89 -0.65
N PHE A 143 -5.70 4.95 -0.73
CA PHE A 143 -6.18 4.18 0.42
C PHE A 143 -6.26 2.67 0.17
N ALA A 144 -6.44 1.88 1.21
CA ALA A 144 -6.52 0.42 1.18
C ALA A 144 -7.71 -0.03 2.07
N HIS A 145 -7.57 -1.08 2.88
CA HIS A 145 -8.51 -1.53 3.92
C HIS A 145 -9.86 -2.11 3.42
N VAL A 146 -10.38 -1.64 2.29
CA VAL A 146 -11.74 -1.96 1.84
C VAL A 146 -11.81 -3.23 1.00
N HIS A 147 -10.67 -3.82 0.62
CA HIS A 147 -10.59 -5.00 -0.22
C HIS A 147 -11.45 -4.85 -1.49
N SER A 148 -12.25 -5.88 -1.83
CA SER A 148 -13.18 -5.92 -2.95
C SER A 148 -14.57 -5.36 -2.63
N ASN A 149 -14.74 -4.63 -1.51
CA ASN A 149 -16.05 -4.13 -1.09
C ASN A 149 -16.68 -3.23 -2.18
N PRO A 150 -17.86 -3.60 -2.72
CA PRO A 150 -18.48 -2.92 -3.86
C PRO A 150 -18.94 -1.48 -3.55
N MET A 151 -19.00 -1.09 -2.27
CA MET A 151 -19.31 0.28 -1.87
C MET A 151 -18.19 1.26 -2.21
N TYR A 152 -16.97 0.78 -2.44
CA TYR A 152 -15.82 1.60 -2.76
C TYR A 152 -15.40 1.42 -4.22
N LYS A 153 -15.17 2.54 -4.90
CA LYS A 153 -14.62 2.52 -6.26
C LYS A 153 -13.11 2.36 -6.17
N LYS A 154 -12.54 1.52 -7.06
CA LYS A 154 -11.09 1.45 -7.27
C LYS A 154 -10.49 2.83 -7.54
N VAL A 155 -11.12 3.63 -8.38
CA VAL A 155 -10.65 4.97 -8.75
C VAL A 155 -11.81 5.96 -8.83
N SER A 156 -11.57 7.17 -8.33
CA SER A 156 -12.46 8.32 -8.43
C SER A 156 -11.67 9.56 -8.87
N THR A 157 -12.30 10.74 -8.87
CA THR A 157 -11.62 12.01 -9.16
C THR A 157 -10.67 12.45 -8.06
N ASN A 158 -10.81 11.94 -6.83
CA ASN A 158 -10.00 12.33 -5.68
C ASN A 158 -9.48 11.15 -4.85
N SER A 159 -9.56 9.93 -5.37
CA SER A 159 -9.11 8.75 -4.63
C SER A 159 -8.70 7.58 -5.51
N TYR A 160 -7.85 6.72 -4.94
CA TYR A 160 -7.44 5.45 -5.53
C TYR A 160 -7.29 4.37 -4.45
N CYS A 161 -7.91 3.20 -4.67
CA CYS A 161 -7.81 2.04 -3.80
C CYS A 161 -6.65 1.13 -4.22
N THR A 162 -5.70 0.92 -3.31
CA THR A 162 -4.49 0.09 -3.48
C THR A 162 -4.62 -1.31 -2.88
N SER A 163 -5.77 -1.67 -2.30
CA SER A 163 -6.05 -3.05 -1.87
C SER A 163 -5.74 -4.03 -3.00
N LEU A 164 -5.04 -5.12 -2.70
CA LEU A 164 -4.53 -6.06 -3.71
C LEU A 164 -5.65 -6.66 -4.58
N GLU A 165 -6.81 -6.92 -3.99
CA GLU A 165 -8.00 -7.46 -4.68
C GLU A 165 -8.45 -6.53 -5.82
N MET A 166 -8.29 -5.21 -5.65
CA MET A 166 -8.63 -4.21 -6.66
C MET A 166 -7.56 -4.06 -7.75
N ASN A 167 -6.39 -4.66 -7.57
CA ASN A 167 -5.19 -4.43 -8.39
C ASN A 167 -4.55 -5.73 -8.91
N HIS A 168 -5.34 -6.79 -9.05
CA HIS A 168 -4.87 -8.09 -9.55
C HIS A 168 -3.68 -8.65 -8.77
N TYR A 169 -3.62 -8.34 -7.47
CA TYR A 169 -2.53 -8.74 -6.58
C TYR A 169 -1.15 -8.20 -6.99
N GLU A 170 -1.11 -7.06 -7.68
CA GLU A 170 0.11 -6.37 -8.07
C GLU A 170 0.25 -5.01 -7.36
N PRO A 171 1.48 -4.59 -7.02
CA PRO A 171 1.70 -3.21 -6.61
C PRO A 171 1.57 -2.26 -7.81
N VAL A 172 1.00 -1.09 -7.59
CA VAL A 172 0.79 -0.08 -8.62
C VAL A 172 1.75 1.09 -8.46
N SER A 173 2.33 1.59 -9.55
CA SER A 173 3.18 2.77 -9.49
C SER A 173 2.36 4.04 -9.22
N LEU A 174 2.94 5.02 -8.52
CA LEU A 174 2.31 6.33 -8.34
C LEU A 174 2.01 7.00 -9.69
N GLN A 175 2.88 6.80 -10.69
CA GLN A 175 2.65 7.25 -12.06
C GLN A 175 1.35 6.67 -12.64
N TYR A 176 1.14 5.36 -12.51
CA TYR A 176 -0.08 4.70 -12.98
C TYR A 176 -1.33 5.21 -12.24
N ILE A 177 -1.24 5.39 -10.92
CA ILE A 177 -2.33 5.97 -10.11
C ILE A 177 -2.71 7.37 -10.63
N ILE A 178 -1.72 8.22 -10.92
CA ILE A 178 -1.94 9.56 -11.49
C ILE A 178 -2.65 9.48 -12.84
N GLU A 179 -2.23 8.56 -13.72
CA GLU A 179 -2.85 8.38 -15.03
C GLU A 179 -4.31 7.90 -14.94
N GLU A 180 -4.60 6.96 -14.05
CA GLU A 180 -5.97 6.46 -13.85
C GLU A 180 -6.91 7.53 -13.30
N ILE A 181 -6.43 8.36 -12.36
CA ILE A 181 -7.21 9.45 -11.79
C ILE A 181 -7.45 10.55 -12.82
N LYS A 182 -6.46 10.89 -13.66
CA LYS A 182 -6.63 11.83 -14.78
C LYS A 182 -7.70 11.38 -15.77
N LYS A 183 -7.78 10.07 -16.09
CA LYS A 183 -8.84 9.51 -16.95
C LYS A 183 -10.24 9.71 -16.37
N LYS A 184 -10.38 9.95 -15.06
CA LYS A 184 -11.65 10.27 -14.39
C LYS A 184 -12.00 11.76 -14.36
N GLY A 185 -11.16 12.63 -14.94
CA GLY A 185 -11.39 14.08 -14.98
C GLY A 185 -10.82 14.83 -13.78
N ALA A 186 -9.83 14.23 -13.10
CA ALA A 186 -9.08 14.91 -12.05
C ALA A 186 -7.91 15.71 -12.62
N PHE A 187 -7.71 16.89 -12.03
CA PHE A 187 -6.77 17.95 -12.45
C PHE A 187 -7.07 18.55 -13.82
#